data_AF-A0A522ISC1-F1
#
_entry.id   AF-A0A522ISC1-F1
#
_cell.length_a   1.000
_cell.length_b   1.000
_cell.length_c   1.000
_cell.angle_alpha   90.00
_cell.angle_beta   90.00
_cell.angle_gamma   90.00
#
_symmetry.space_group_name_H-M   'P 1'
#
loop_
_entity.id
_entity.type
_entity.pdbx_description
1 polymer ?
#
loop_
_entity_poly.entity_id
_entity_poly.type
_entity_poly.pdbx_seq_one_letter_code
_entity_poly.pdbx_strand_id
1 'polypeptide(L)'
;MKRLRWIDEVLAPQLTQVLAGREIDMIEMADRALVEGDDCHGRTAVGSGIMRDRLLAMGGADSFTEDVRGFLDTAAAFFLNPWMASLKLMLRAAEDVAGSSFVTAFGGNGRQFGLRVSALPGQWFVAPAVPPCIPGKVDLLSQSSGVVGDSAIVDAFGCGAMAAQVYAPETWARVEQVCREQHLAFPAGLLEDVHPLFRQAINLRTGLTVQRARLTGKTPVISIGVLDRSGDHGRLDGGIFFSPKAVFDSAWAKLESQYATA
;
A
#
# COMPACT_ATOMS: atom_id res chain seq x y z
N MET A 1 -23.30 -6.62 -8.27
CA MET A 1 -23.37 -8.08 -8.52
C MET A 1 -22.97 -8.50 -9.93
N LYS A 2 -23.52 -7.93 -11.02
CA LYS A 2 -23.16 -8.30 -12.41
C LYS A 2 -21.65 -8.28 -12.69
N ARG A 3 -20.95 -7.20 -12.29
CA ARG A 3 -19.50 -7.06 -12.50
C ARG A 3 -18.67 -8.11 -11.75
N LEU A 4 -19.07 -8.49 -10.52
CA LEU A 4 -18.36 -9.51 -9.75
C LEU A 4 -18.51 -10.89 -10.41
N ARG A 5 -19.71 -11.24 -10.89
CA ARG A 5 -19.90 -12.48 -11.66
C ARG A 5 -19.07 -12.48 -12.94
N TRP A 6 -19.02 -11.35 -13.65
CA TRP A 6 -18.17 -11.24 -14.84
C TRP A 6 -16.67 -11.41 -14.51
N ILE A 7 -16.19 -10.87 -13.39
CA ILE A 7 -14.81 -11.09 -12.94
C ILE A 7 -14.54 -12.59 -12.73
N ASP A 8 -15.47 -13.29 -12.06
CA ASP A 8 -15.33 -14.71 -11.71
C ASP A 8 -15.50 -15.65 -12.91
N GLU A 9 -16.51 -15.39 -13.76
CA GLU A 9 -16.93 -16.29 -14.84
C GLU A 9 -16.24 -15.99 -16.18
N VAL A 10 -15.72 -14.77 -16.39
CA VAL A 10 -15.15 -14.34 -17.69
C VAL A 10 -13.68 -13.95 -17.57
N LEU A 11 -13.34 -13.04 -16.67
CA LEU A 11 -11.96 -12.53 -16.54
C LEU A 11 -11.01 -13.57 -15.91
N ALA A 12 -11.38 -14.12 -14.75
CA ALA A 12 -10.51 -15.00 -13.98
C ALA A 12 -10.10 -16.29 -14.72
N PRO A 13 -10.98 -16.97 -15.48
CA PRO A 13 -10.60 -18.15 -16.25
C PRO A 13 -9.57 -17.84 -17.33
N GLN A 14 -9.70 -16.71 -18.03
CA GLN A 14 -8.76 -16.27 -19.06
C GLN A 14 -7.41 -15.89 -18.45
N LEU A 15 -7.41 -15.15 -17.33
CA LEU A 15 -6.18 -14.87 -16.59
C LEU A 15 -5.51 -16.17 -16.10
N THR A 16 -6.28 -17.14 -15.62
CA THR A 16 -5.76 -18.43 -15.14
C THR A 16 -5.06 -19.19 -16.26
N GLN A 17 -5.69 -19.26 -17.44
CA GLN A 17 -5.09 -19.87 -18.62
C GLN A 17 -3.80 -19.14 -19.05
N VAL A 18 -3.81 -17.81 -19.02
CA VAL A 18 -2.63 -17.00 -19.37
C VAL A 18 -1.53 -17.11 -18.32
N LEU A 19 -1.84 -17.34 -17.05
CA LEU A 19 -0.83 -17.45 -16.00
C LEU A 19 -0.33 -18.88 -15.76
N ALA A 20 -1.00 -19.90 -16.31
CA ALA A 20 -0.67 -21.30 -16.07
C ALA A 20 0.81 -21.61 -16.38
N GLY A 21 1.58 -21.95 -15.34
CA GLY A 21 2.99 -22.31 -15.44
C GLY A 21 3.95 -21.16 -15.78
N ARG A 22 3.50 -19.91 -15.67
CA ARG A 22 4.30 -18.72 -16.00
C ARG A 22 4.40 -17.78 -14.81
N GLU A 23 5.55 -17.14 -14.71
CA GLU A 23 5.86 -16.20 -13.64
C GLU A 23 5.84 -14.77 -14.15
N ILE A 24 5.54 -13.86 -13.24
CA ILE A 24 5.54 -12.43 -13.49
C ILE A 24 6.37 -11.79 -12.38
N ASP A 25 7.46 -11.11 -12.76
CA ASP A 25 8.27 -10.36 -11.81
C ASP A 25 7.55 -9.06 -11.43
N MET A 26 7.02 -9.05 -10.21
CA MET A 26 6.27 -7.93 -9.66
C MET A 26 7.17 -6.81 -9.14
N ILE A 27 8.40 -7.14 -8.71
CA ILE A 27 9.36 -6.13 -8.24
C ILE A 27 9.88 -5.34 -9.42
N GLU A 28 10.24 -5.99 -10.52
CA GLU A 28 10.72 -5.30 -11.72
C GLU A 28 9.65 -4.34 -12.27
N MET A 29 8.35 -4.70 -12.20
CA MET A 29 7.29 -3.80 -12.61
C MET A 29 7.14 -2.60 -11.68
N ALA A 30 7.19 -2.82 -10.37
CA ALA A 30 7.15 -1.73 -9.40
C ALA A 30 8.35 -0.80 -9.56
N ASP A 31 9.54 -1.35 -9.78
CA ASP A 31 10.80 -0.62 -9.99
C ASP A 31 10.73 0.33 -11.18
N ARG A 32 10.19 -0.16 -12.31
CA ARG A 32 9.93 0.66 -13.49
C ARG A 32 8.83 1.69 -13.26
N ALA A 33 7.71 1.26 -12.70
CA ALA A 33 6.57 2.13 -12.48
C ALA A 33 6.92 3.35 -11.61
N LEU A 34 7.73 3.15 -10.56
CA LEU A 34 8.21 4.24 -9.70
C LEU A 34 9.00 5.30 -10.46
N VAL A 35 9.99 4.90 -11.26
CA VAL A 35 10.80 5.88 -12.02
C VAL A 35 10.02 6.55 -13.16
N GLU A 36 8.90 5.97 -13.57
CA GLU A 36 7.97 6.51 -14.57
C GLU A 36 6.81 7.31 -13.94
N GLY A 37 6.83 7.56 -12.63
CA GLY A 37 5.92 8.50 -11.96
C GLY A 37 4.77 7.89 -11.15
N ASP A 38 4.68 6.55 -11.06
CA ASP A 38 3.75 5.90 -10.12
C ASP A 38 4.27 6.00 -8.68
N ASP A 39 3.36 5.94 -7.71
CA ASP A 39 3.69 5.66 -6.30
C ASP A 39 3.47 4.19 -5.94
N CYS A 40 3.00 3.38 -6.89
CA CYS A 40 2.61 1.98 -6.73
C CYS A 40 1.48 1.73 -5.71
N HIS A 41 0.74 2.77 -5.30
CA HIS A 41 -0.39 2.69 -4.35
C HIS A 41 -1.61 3.48 -4.81
N GLY A 42 -1.57 4.81 -4.67
CA GLY A 42 -2.64 5.72 -5.06
C GLY A 42 -2.65 5.99 -6.57
N ARG A 43 -1.49 5.88 -7.20
CA ARG A 43 -1.26 5.98 -8.64
C ARG A 43 -0.48 4.75 -9.13
N THR A 44 -1.13 3.98 -10.00
CA THR A 44 -0.65 2.67 -10.49
C THR A 44 -0.86 2.50 -11.99
N ALA A 45 -0.99 3.59 -12.73
CA ALA A 45 -1.35 3.54 -14.15
C ALA A 45 -0.20 2.98 -15.01
N VAL A 46 1.06 3.29 -14.67
CA VAL A 46 2.21 2.73 -15.38
C VAL A 46 2.33 1.24 -15.07
N GLY A 47 2.30 0.86 -13.79
CA GLY A 47 2.34 -0.55 -13.39
C GLY A 47 1.20 -1.37 -14.00
N SER A 48 -0.01 -0.81 -14.07
CA SER A 48 -1.16 -1.47 -14.70
C SER A 48 -0.99 -1.62 -16.21
N GLY A 49 -0.39 -0.63 -16.89
CA GLY A 49 -0.03 -0.70 -18.31
C GLY A 49 1.02 -1.78 -18.58
N ILE A 50 2.11 -1.81 -17.82
CA ILE A 50 3.15 -2.85 -17.94
C ILE A 50 2.55 -4.24 -17.72
N MET A 51 1.71 -4.40 -16.70
CA MET A 51 1.04 -5.66 -16.40
C MET A 51 0.11 -6.09 -17.53
N ARG A 52 -0.70 -5.17 -18.08
CA ARG A 52 -1.54 -5.45 -19.25
C ARG A 52 -0.68 -5.95 -20.41
N ASP A 53 0.37 -5.22 -20.77
CA ASP A 53 1.19 -5.54 -21.94
C ASP A 53 1.85 -6.93 -21.78
N ARG A 54 2.27 -7.28 -20.55
CA ARG A 54 2.77 -8.62 -20.23
C ARG A 54 1.71 -9.70 -20.38
N LEU A 55 0.52 -9.48 -19.82
CA LEU A 55 -0.57 -10.45 -19.93
C LEU A 55 -0.94 -10.70 -21.39
N LEU A 56 -1.08 -9.63 -22.19
CA LEU A 56 -1.39 -9.72 -23.62
C LEU A 56 -0.28 -10.47 -24.38
N ALA A 57 1.00 -10.15 -24.12
CA ALA A 57 2.12 -10.82 -24.76
C ALA A 57 2.24 -12.31 -24.37
N MET A 58 2.00 -12.64 -23.10
CA MET A 58 2.01 -14.02 -22.61
C MET A 58 0.89 -14.84 -23.23
N GLY A 59 -0.30 -14.28 -23.36
CA GLY A 59 -1.43 -14.99 -23.91
C GLY A 59 -1.39 -15.16 -25.43
N GLY A 60 -0.86 -14.18 -26.16
CA GLY A 60 -0.90 -14.14 -27.63
C GLY A 60 -2.19 -13.53 -28.16
N ALA A 61 -2.36 -13.52 -29.50
CA ALA A 61 -3.44 -12.77 -30.16
C ALA A 61 -4.85 -13.17 -29.67
N ASP A 62 -5.10 -14.45 -29.40
CA ASP A 62 -6.45 -14.97 -29.13
C ASP A 62 -6.70 -15.33 -27.66
N SER A 63 -5.81 -14.93 -26.74
CA SER A 63 -5.91 -15.35 -25.33
C SER A 63 -6.97 -14.64 -24.50
N PHE A 64 -7.39 -13.46 -24.96
CA PHE A 64 -8.38 -12.65 -24.26
C PHE A 64 -9.53 -12.30 -25.19
N THR A 65 -10.75 -12.35 -24.69
CA THR A 65 -11.89 -11.78 -25.40
C THR A 65 -11.73 -10.27 -25.51
N GLU A 66 -12.38 -9.65 -26.49
CA GLU A 66 -12.35 -8.19 -26.66
C GLU A 66 -12.83 -7.44 -25.40
N ASP A 67 -13.83 -8.00 -24.72
CA ASP A 67 -14.34 -7.49 -23.45
C ASP A 67 -13.27 -7.49 -22.34
N VAL A 68 -12.47 -8.56 -22.25
CA VAL A 68 -11.35 -8.61 -21.28
C VAL A 68 -10.22 -7.67 -21.66
N ARG A 69 -9.90 -7.52 -22.95
CA ARG A 69 -8.91 -6.52 -23.40
C ARG A 69 -9.34 -5.11 -23.05
N GLY A 70 -10.57 -4.74 -23.40
CA GLY A 70 -11.14 -3.42 -23.06
C GLY A 70 -11.18 -3.16 -21.55
N PHE A 71 -11.39 -4.20 -20.74
CA PHE A 71 -11.22 -4.08 -19.30
C PHE A 71 -9.78 -3.78 -18.89
N LEU A 72 -8.80 -4.56 -19.36
CA LEU A 72 -7.40 -4.36 -19.00
C LEU A 72 -6.87 -2.99 -19.47
N ASP A 73 -7.37 -2.46 -20.58
CA ASP A 73 -7.03 -1.12 -21.08
C ASP A 73 -7.53 0.01 -20.18
N THR A 74 -8.64 -0.21 -19.47
CA THR A 74 -9.29 0.82 -18.64
C THR A 74 -9.06 0.63 -17.14
N ALA A 75 -8.53 -0.53 -16.72
CA ALA A 75 -8.30 -0.87 -15.33
C ALA A 75 -7.01 -0.22 -14.79
N ALA A 76 -7.04 1.10 -14.59
CA ALA A 76 -5.89 1.91 -14.15
C ALA A 76 -5.29 1.52 -12.78
N ALA A 77 -5.98 0.67 -11.99
CA ALA A 77 -5.51 0.15 -10.71
C ALA A 77 -5.37 -1.38 -10.68
N PHE A 78 -5.32 -2.04 -11.84
CA PHE A 78 -5.22 -3.51 -11.91
C PHE A 78 -3.96 -4.05 -11.22
N PHE A 79 -2.83 -3.34 -11.37
CA PHE A 79 -1.54 -3.71 -10.76
C PHE A 79 -1.56 -3.71 -9.22
N LEU A 80 -2.38 -2.85 -8.60
CA LEU A 80 -2.36 -2.67 -7.15
C LEU A 80 -2.66 -3.96 -6.38
N ASN A 81 -3.62 -4.75 -6.83
CA ASN A 81 -4.03 -5.98 -6.15
C ASN A 81 -2.91 -7.05 -6.09
N PRO A 82 -2.32 -7.49 -7.23
CA PRO A 82 -1.20 -8.41 -7.20
C PRO A 82 0.04 -7.79 -6.55
N TRP A 83 0.22 -6.47 -6.61
CA TRP A 83 1.30 -5.79 -5.90
C TRP A 83 1.17 -5.92 -4.38
N MET A 84 -0.01 -5.63 -3.82
CA MET A 84 -0.28 -5.85 -2.40
C MET A 84 -0.09 -7.31 -1.98
N ALA A 85 -0.51 -8.27 -2.82
CA ALA A 85 -0.29 -9.68 -2.56
C ALA A 85 1.22 -10.01 -2.53
N SER A 86 1.99 -9.47 -3.46
CA SER A 86 3.45 -9.64 -3.54
C SER A 86 4.15 -9.06 -2.32
N LEU A 87 3.77 -7.84 -1.91
CA LEU A 87 4.24 -7.22 -0.67
C LEU A 87 3.91 -8.07 0.55
N LYS A 88 2.68 -8.59 0.65
CA LYS A 88 2.35 -9.46 1.78
C LYS A 88 3.19 -10.74 1.78
N LEU A 89 3.45 -11.35 0.62
CA LEU A 89 4.33 -12.52 0.53
C LEU A 89 5.76 -12.20 0.98
N MET A 90 6.34 -11.08 0.51
CA MET A 90 7.66 -10.62 0.93
C MET A 90 7.72 -10.37 2.44
N LEU A 91 6.74 -9.65 2.99
CA LEU A 91 6.70 -9.31 4.41
C LEU A 91 6.40 -10.51 5.31
N ARG A 92 5.69 -11.52 4.80
CA ARG A 92 5.53 -12.81 5.49
C ARG A 92 6.84 -13.55 5.66
N ALA A 93 7.78 -13.44 4.70
CA ALA A 93 9.11 -14.01 4.85
C ALA A 93 9.95 -13.33 5.95
N ALA A 94 9.52 -12.15 6.42
CA ALA A 94 10.11 -11.42 7.52
C ALA A 94 9.34 -11.60 8.85
N GLU A 95 8.32 -12.46 8.93
CA GLU A 95 7.66 -12.82 10.19
C GLU A 95 8.54 -13.82 10.99
N ASP A 96 8.28 -13.96 12.29
CA ASP A 96 8.92 -14.94 13.19
C ASP A 96 10.42 -14.75 13.46
N VAL A 97 10.94 -13.53 13.31
CA VAL A 97 12.32 -13.19 13.69
C VAL A 97 12.36 -12.67 15.13
N ALA A 98 13.01 -13.42 16.03
CA ALA A 98 13.12 -13.07 17.44
C ALA A 98 13.71 -11.67 17.64
N GLY A 99 13.08 -10.86 18.51
CA GLY A 99 13.49 -9.48 18.82
C GLY A 99 13.27 -8.46 17.71
N SER A 100 12.88 -8.86 16.49
CA SER A 100 12.66 -7.94 15.37
C SER A 100 11.37 -7.11 15.56
N SER A 101 11.54 -5.78 15.53
CA SER A 101 10.45 -4.80 15.57
C SER A 101 9.92 -4.40 14.18
N PHE A 102 10.33 -5.12 13.15
CA PHE A 102 9.95 -4.89 11.75
C PHE A 102 8.45 -5.06 11.54
N VAL A 103 7.82 -4.13 10.85
CA VAL A 103 6.37 -4.15 10.58
C VAL A 103 6.06 -5.10 9.41
N THR A 104 5.19 -6.09 9.64
CA THR A 104 4.86 -7.15 8.66
C THR A 104 3.39 -7.15 8.22
N ALA A 105 2.55 -6.32 8.85
CA ALA A 105 1.20 -6.02 8.41
C ALA A 105 0.82 -4.59 8.83
N PHE A 106 0.01 -3.92 8.01
CA PHE A 106 -0.41 -2.54 8.21
C PHE A 106 -1.72 -2.31 7.47
N GLY A 107 -2.76 -1.83 8.17
CA GLY A 107 -4.09 -1.73 7.57
C GLY A 107 -5.17 -1.24 8.51
N GLY A 108 -6.33 -0.90 7.92
CA GLY A 108 -7.51 -0.45 8.64
C GLY A 108 -8.79 -1.11 8.15
N ASN A 109 -9.79 -1.20 9.02
CA ASN A 109 -11.11 -1.79 8.70
C ASN A 109 -12.26 -0.78 8.85
N GLY A 110 -11.95 0.51 8.90
CA GLY A 110 -12.93 1.60 9.09
C GLY A 110 -13.33 1.85 10.54
N ARG A 111 -13.02 0.92 11.46
CA ARG A 111 -13.22 1.06 12.91
C ARG A 111 -11.90 1.11 13.67
N GLN A 112 -10.96 0.28 13.26
CA GLN A 112 -9.62 0.16 13.84
C GLN A 112 -8.57 0.21 12.73
N PHE A 113 -7.44 0.81 13.07
CA PHE A 113 -6.21 0.77 12.28
C PHE A 113 -5.12 0.14 13.12
N GLY A 114 -4.24 -0.65 12.51
CA GLY A 114 -3.23 -1.35 13.27
C GLY A 114 -2.06 -1.87 12.47
N LEU A 115 -1.14 -2.48 13.22
CA LEU A 115 0.06 -3.11 12.70
C LEU A 115 0.33 -4.47 13.35
N ARG A 116 1.16 -5.28 12.69
CA ARG A 116 1.82 -6.45 13.26
C ARG A 116 3.33 -6.31 13.13
N VAL A 117 4.07 -6.89 14.07
CA VAL A 117 5.54 -6.92 14.06
C VAL A 117 6.08 -8.34 13.93
N SER A 118 7.26 -8.47 13.36
CA SER A 118 7.94 -9.73 13.06
C SER A 118 8.02 -10.66 14.27
N ALA A 119 8.52 -10.17 15.41
CA ALA A 119 8.74 -10.99 16.60
C ALA A 119 7.45 -11.41 17.35
N LEU A 120 6.28 -10.92 16.93
CA LEU A 120 4.97 -11.17 17.55
C LEU A 120 3.94 -11.55 16.46
N PRO A 121 4.13 -12.68 15.78
CA PRO A 121 3.22 -13.13 14.74
C PRO A 121 1.78 -13.29 15.27
N GLY A 122 0.81 -13.03 14.40
CA GLY A 122 -0.62 -13.09 14.71
C GLY A 122 -1.15 -11.95 15.58
N GLN A 123 -0.31 -11.25 16.34
CA GLN A 123 -0.78 -10.22 17.27
C GLN A 123 -0.90 -8.84 16.60
N TRP A 124 -2.12 -8.29 16.60
CA TRP A 124 -2.40 -6.95 16.14
C TRP A 124 -2.32 -5.91 17.26
N PHE A 125 -1.69 -4.78 16.97
CA PHE A 125 -1.71 -3.57 17.79
C PHE A 125 -2.58 -2.53 17.10
N VAL A 126 -3.66 -2.13 17.75
CA VAL A 126 -4.73 -1.36 17.12
C VAL A 126 -5.08 -0.09 17.88
N ALA A 127 -5.54 0.92 17.13
CA ALA A 127 -6.14 2.15 17.62
C ALA A 127 -7.41 2.44 16.81
N PRO A 128 -8.31 3.34 17.27
CA PRO A 128 -9.46 3.76 16.49
C PRO A 128 -9.05 4.28 15.11
N ALA A 129 -9.73 3.83 14.06
CA ALA A 129 -9.56 4.36 12.71
C ALA A 129 -10.23 5.72 12.61
N VAL A 130 -9.49 6.72 12.15
CA VAL A 130 -10.00 8.06 11.83
C VAL A 130 -10.04 8.27 10.32
N PRO A 131 -10.88 9.18 9.81
CA PRO A 131 -10.91 9.47 8.39
C PRO A 131 -9.58 10.05 7.88
N PRO A 132 -9.10 9.64 6.69
CA PRO A 132 -7.95 10.29 6.04
C PRO A 132 -8.26 11.75 5.68
N CYS A 133 -7.22 12.58 5.62
CA CYS A 133 -7.34 13.97 5.20
C CYS A 133 -7.44 14.06 3.67
N ILE A 134 -8.39 14.83 3.15
CA ILE A 134 -8.45 15.16 1.72
C ILE A 134 -7.93 16.61 1.56
N PRO A 135 -6.81 16.82 0.85
CA PRO A 135 -6.22 18.15 0.69
C PRO A 135 -7.24 19.14 0.12
N GLY A 136 -7.45 20.28 0.81
CA GLY A 136 -8.38 21.33 0.38
C GLY A 136 -9.88 20.98 0.45
N LYS A 137 -10.27 19.83 1.02
CA LYS A 137 -11.68 19.39 1.11
C LYS A 137 -12.07 18.94 2.53
N VAL A 138 -11.93 19.84 3.50
CA VAL A 138 -12.24 19.58 4.92
C VAL A 138 -13.73 19.28 5.14
N ASP A 139 -14.60 19.82 4.28
CA ASP A 139 -16.05 19.61 4.27
C ASP A 139 -16.45 18.14 4.03
N LEU A 140 -15.60 17.35 3.36
CA LEU A 140 -15.85 15.92 3.13
C LEU A 140 -15.51 15.05 4.35
N LEU A 141 -14.85 15.58 5.38
CA LEU A 141 -14.39 14.79 6.53
C LEU A 141 -15.56 14.15 7.31
N SER A 142 -16.69 14.85 7.45
CA SER A 142 -17.88 14.35 8.14
C SER A 142 -18.60 13.22 7.37
N GLN A 143 -18.42 13.19 6.06
CA GLN A 143 -18.96 12.17 5.16
C GLN A 143 -18.01 10.97 5.01
N SER A 144 -16.77 11.10 5.49
CA SER A 144 -15.72 10.10 5.28
C SER A 144 -15.76 9.00 6.34
N SER A 145 -15.55 7.75 5.92
CA SER A 145 -15.34 6.63 6.82
C SER A 145 -14.00 6.77 7.55
N GLY A 146 -13.82 6.03 8.66
CA GLY A 146 -12.46 5.75 9.14
C GLY A 146 -11.63 5.08 8.04
N VAL A 147 -10.30 5.13 8.15
CA VAL A 147 -9.40 4.49 7.17
C VAL A 147 -9.71 2.99 6.97
N VAL A 148 -9.81 2.56 5.71
CA VAL A 148 -10.15 1.18 5.29
C VAL A 148 -9.14 0.70 4.26
N GLY A 149 -8.66 -0.53 4.42
CA GLY A 149 -7.86 -1.26 3.43
C GLY A 149 -6.54 -1.75 3.99
N ASP A 150 -6.14 -2.93 3.51
CA ASP A 150 -4.80 -3.50 3.73
C ASP A 150 -3.74 -2.87 2.80
N SER A 151 -4.17 -1.99 1.88
CA SER A 151 -3.27 -1.31 0.95
C SER A 151 -2.28 -0.37 1.63
N ALA A 152 -2.52 0.00 2.89
CA ALA A 152 -1.55 0.68 3.74
C ALA A 152 -0.21 -0.07 3.87
N ILE A 153 -0.19 -1.38 3.60
CA ILE A 153 1.04 -2.16 3.52
C ILE A 153 2.02 -1.64 2.45
N VAL A 154 1.50 -0.98 1.41
CA VAL A 154 2.31 -0.42 0.32
C VAL A 154 3.17 0.73 0.81
N ASP A 155 2.61 1.68 1.57
CA ASP A 155 3.41 2.76 2.18
C ASP A 155 4.30 2.25 3.30
N ALA A 156 3.83 1.27 4.10
CA ALA A 156 4.64 0.66 5.15
C ALA A 156 5.87 -0.06 4.59
N PHE A 157 5.74 -0.69 3.42
CA PHE A 157 6.87 -1.26 2.69
C PHE A 157 7.84 -0.17 2.26
N GLY A 158 7.34 0.96 1.77
CA GLY A 158 8.13 2.14 1.41
C GLY A 158 7.73 2.83 0.11
N CYS A 159 6.71 2.31 -0.57
CA CYS A 159 6.08 2.92 -1.73
C CYS A 159 5.03 3.97 -1.29
N GLY A 160 4.06 4.28 -2.14
CA GLY A 160 2.96 5.19 -1.83
C GLY A 160 3.45 6.58 -1.44
N ALA A 161 2.83 7.15 -0.41
CA ALA A 161 3.21 8.46 0.14
C ALA A 161 4.66 8.48 0.65
N MET A 162 5.22 7.34 1.06
CA MET A 162 6.59 7.26 1.59
C MET A 162 7.67 7.38 0.49
N ALA A 163 7.33 7.03 -0.76
CA ALA A 163 8.19 7.18 -1.94
C ALA A 163 7.92 8.48 -2.73
N ALA A 164 6.77 9.12 -2.48
CA ALA A 164 6.22 10.15 -3.36
C ALA A 164 7.14 11.35 -3.60
N GLN A 165 7.90 11.78 -2.58
CA GLN A 165 8.82 12.93 -2.69
C GLN A 165 9.86 12.76 -3.81
N VAL A 166 10.27 11.52 -4.09
CA VAL A 166 11.29 11.21 -5.10
C VAL A 166 10.66 10.77 -6.43
N TYR A 167 9.59 9.97 -6.35
CA TYR A 167 9.10 9.21 -7.50
C TYR A 167 7.74 9.66 -8.03
N ALA A 168 6.88 10.27 -7.20
CA ALA A 168 5.50 10.58 -7.59
C ALA A 168 5.11 12.03 -7.23
N PRO A 169 5.44 13.01 -8.10
CA PRO A 169 5.21 14.43 -7.85
C PRO A 169 3.76 14.80 -7.53
N GLU A 170 2.79 14.14 -8.19
CA GLU A 170 1.36 14.39 -7.96
C GLU A 170 0.93 13.94 -6.56
N THR A 171 1.37 12.75 -6.12
CA THR A 171 1.14 12.26 -4.76
C THR A 171 1.87 13.14 -3.74
N TRP A 172 3.11 13.56 -4.05
CA TRP A 172 3.88 14.44 -3.17
C TRP A 172 3.20 15.79 -2.96
N ALA A 173 2.67 16.42 -4.01
CA ALA A 173 1.95 17.69 -3.89
C ALA A 173 0.76 17.59 -2.92
N ARG A 174 0.05 16.45 -2.91
CA ARG A 174 -1.04 16.18 -1.97
C ARG A 174 -0.54 15.98 -0.54
N VAL A 175 0.53 15.20 -0.36
CA VAL A 175 1.18 14.99 0.95
C VAL A 175 1.67 16.33 1.53
N GLU A 176 2.37 17.13 0.74
CA GLU A 176 2.89 18.43 1.13
C GLU A 176 1.76 19.40 1.52
N GLN A 177 0.67 19.41 0.75
CA GLN A 177 -0.50 20.22 1.07
C GLN A 177 -1.10 19.83 2.42
N VAL A 178 -1.28 18.53 2.71
CA VAL A 178 -1.81 18.08 4.01
C VAL A 178 -0.83 18.41 5.15
N CYS A 179 0.47 18.21 4.95
CA CYS A 179 1.49 18.62 5.92
C CYS A 179 1.36 20.11 6.28
N ARG A 180 1.19 20.98 5.27
CA ARG A 180 0.99 22.42 5.48
C ARG A 180 -0.33 22.74 6.18
N GLU A 181 -1.44 22.16 5.72
CA GLU A 181 -2.78 22.42 6.27
C GLU A 181 -2.91 21.96 7.73
N GLN A 182 -2.27 20.84 8.09
CA GLN A 182 -2.35 20.22 9.40
C GLN A 182 -1.16 20.58 10.33
N HIS A 183 -0.22 21.40 9.86
CA HIS A 183 1.03 21.72 10.58
C HIS A 183 1.84 20.46 10.98
N LEU A 184 1.88 19.48 10.08
CA LEU A 184 2.59 18.22 10.25
C LEU A 184 3.89 18.23 9.45
N ALA A 185 4.87 17.46 9.93
CA ALA A 185 6.12 17.21 9.20
C ALA A 185 6.06 15.85 8.51
N PHE A 186 6.51 15.78 7.26
CA PHE A 186 6.69 14.52 6.56
C PHE A 186 7.74 13.64 7.28
N PRO A 187 7.51 12.33 7.44
CA PRO A 187 8.40 11.44 8.20
C PRO A 187 9.66 11.03 7.42
N ALA A 188 10.41 11.99 6.89
CA ALA A 188 11.68 11.72 6.19
C ALA A 188 12.67 10.96 7.09
N GLY A 189 13.32 9.94 6.53
CA GLY A 189 14.31 9.09 7.22
C GLY A 189 13.73 8.04 8.18
N LEU A 190 12.42 7.77 8.09
CA LEU A 190 11.75 6.73 8.88
C LEU A 190 12.10 5.31 8.42
N LEU A 191 12.35 5.10 7.12
CA LEU A 191 12.67 3.79 6.54
C LEU A 191 14.19 3.55 6.52
N GLU A 192 14.61 2.37 6.96
CA GLU A 192 16.00 2.07 7.34
C GLU A 192 16.94 1.85 6.15
N ASP A 193 16.53 1.11 5.13
CA ASP A 193 17.46 0.61 4.10
C ASP A 193 16.95 0.81 2.68
N VAL A 194 17.86 0.86 1.70
CA VAL A 194 17.52 0.79 0.27
C VAL A 194 17.23 -0.65 -0.12
N HIS A 195 16.13 -0.89 -0.84
CA HIS A 195 15.78 -2.25 -1.24
C HIS A 195 16.66 -2.76 -2.38
N PRO A 196 17.40 -3.89 -2.23
CA PRO A 196 18.45 -4.30 -3.17
C PRO A 196 17.94 -4.76 -4.54
N LEU A 197 16.65 -5.12 -4.64
CA LEU A 197 16.03 -5.54 -5.90
C LEU A 197 15.44 -4.40 -6.74
N PHE A 198 15.34 -3.19 -6.18
CA PHE A 198 14.90 -2.00 -6.93
C PHE A 198 16.13 -1.32 -7.54
N ARG A 199 16.41 -1.62 -8.81
CA ARG A 199 17.64 -1.22 -9.50
C ARG A 199 17.50 0.09 -10.26
N GLN A 200 16.27 0.50 -10.58
CA GLN A 200 15.97 1.77 -11.25
C GLN A 200 15.57 2.82 -10.23
N ALA A 201 14.67 2.46 -9.30
CA ALA A 201 14.33 3.25 -8.13
C ALA A 201 15.40 3.10 -7.04
N ILE A 202 16.64 3.49 -7.36
CA ILE A 202 17.84 3.27 -6.53
C ILE A 202 17.79 3.88 -5.11
N ASN A 203 16.85 4.78 -4.86
CA ASN A 203 16.66 5.43 -3.56
C ASN A 203 15.37 4.97 -2.87
N LEU A 204 14.69 3.93 -3.36
CA LEU A 204 13.54 3.37 -2.69
C LEU A 204 13.97 2.77 -1.35
N ARG A 205 13.56 3.45 -0.27
CA ARG A 205 13.82 3.00 1.09
C ARG A 205 12.68 2.13 1.60
N THR A 206 13.02 1.11 2.37
CA THR A 206 12.11 0.17 3.01
C THR A 206 12.56 -0.09 4.45
N GLY A 207 11.87 -0.98 5.16
CA GLY A 207 12.26 -1.36 6.50
C GLY A 207 11.68 -0.44 7.56
N LEU A 208 10.34 -0.38 7.60
CA LEU A 208 9.63 0.25 8.69
C LEU A 208 9.73 -0.60 9.96
N THR A 209 10.34 -0.05 11.00
CA THR A 209 10.39 -0.69 12.32
C THR A 209 9.70 0.16 13.38
N VAL A 210 9.12 -0.51 14.37
CA VAL A 210 8.51 0.17 15.52
C VAL A 210 9.58 0.88 16.35
N GLN A 211 10.78 0.31 16.46
CA GLN A 211 11.91 0.96 17.12
C GLN A 211 12.25 2.30 16.48
N ARG A 212 12.35 2.36 15.15
CA ARG A 212 12.68 3.60 14.43
C ARG A 212 11.58 4.65 14.56
N ALA A 213 10.31 4.25 14.49
CA ALA A 213 9.19 5.15 14.76
C ALA A 213 9.25 5.72 16.19
N ARG A 214 9.61 4.90 17.18
CA ARG A 214 9.74 5.32 18.58
C ARG A 214 10.92 6.26 18.82
N LEU A 215 12.07 5.98 18.22
CA LEU A 215 13.30 6.79 18.34
C LEU A 215 13.14 8.17 17.69
N THR A 216 12.49 8.22 16.53
CA THR A 216 12.31 9.47 15.77
C THR A 216 11.08 10.26 16.20
N GLY A 217 10.12 9.63 16.89
CA GLY A 217 8.82 10.21 17.18
C GLY A 217 7.91 10.35 15.96
N LYS A 218 8.29 9.78 14.82
CA LYS A 218 7.59 9.87 13.53
C LYS A 218 6.83 8.59 13.24
N THR A 219 5.71 8.70 12.51
CA THR A 219 4.93 7.57 12.02
C THR A 219 4.77 7.65 10.50
N PRO A 220 4.57 6.53 9.80
CA PRO A 220 4.45 6.55 8.34
C PRO A 220 3.16 7.25 7.90
N VAL A 221 3.25 7.86 6.72
CA VAL A 221 2.14 8.50 6.02
C VAL A 221 1.66 7.57 4.93
N ILE A 222 0.35 7.52 4.71
CA ILE A 222 -0.32 6.60 3.80
C ILE A 222 -1.10 7.40 2.75
N SER A 223 -0.91 7.09 1.46
CA SER A 223 -1.75 7.57 0.35
C SER A 223 -2.92 6.61 0.14
N ILE A 224 -4.14 6.95 0.56
CA ILE A 224 -5.26 5.99 0.57
C ILE A 224 -6.56 6.55 0.01
N GLY A 225 -7.41 5.70 -0.55
CA GLY A 225 -8.76 6.10 -0.93
C GLY A 225 -9.59 6.51 0.29
N VAL A 226 -10.30 7.62 0.18
CA VAL A 226 -11.29 8.03 1.18
C VAL A 226 -12.65 7.53 0.76
N LEU A 227 -13.31 6.78 1.63
CA LEU A 227 -14.59 6.15 1.34
C LEU A 227 -15.71 6.90 2.05
N ASP A 228 -16.88 6.86 1.44
CA ASP A 228 -18.12 7.34 2.03
C ASP A 228 -18.51 6.51 3.26
N ARG A 229 -18.91 7.19 4.33
CA ARG A 229 -19.23 6.58 5.62
C ARG A 229 -20.53 5.79 5.57
N SER A 230 -21.52 6.18 4.77
CA SER A 230 -22.75 5.39 4.64
C SER A 230 -22.56 4.17 3.74
N GLY A 231 -21.59 4.23 2.83
CA GLY A 231 -21.27 3.18 1.88
C GLY A 231 -22.09 3.27 0.59
N ASP A 232 -22.84 4.35 0.41
CA ASP A 232 -23.75 4.56 -0.73
C ASP A 232 -23.01 5.15 -1.94
N HIS A 233 -21.98 5.97 -1.68
CA HIS A 233 -21.27 6.72 -2.72
C HIS A 233 -19.91 6.12 -3.12
N GLY A 234 -19.44 5.08 -2.40
CA GLY A 234 -18.16 4.44 -2.67
C GLY A 234 -16.97 5.35 -2.33
N ARG A 235 -16.03 5.51 -3.27
CA ARG A 235 -14.83 6.33 -3.07
C ARG A 235 -15.14 7.81 -3.30
N LEU A 236 -14.88 8.64 -2.30
CA LEU A 236 -15.03 10.10 -2.35
C LEU A 236 -13.82 10.79 -3.01
N ASP A 237 -12.59 10.41 -2.64
CA ASP A 237 -11.34 10.97 -3.20
C ASP A 237 -10.13 10.06 -2.87
N GLY A 238 -8.92 10.49 -3.20
CA GLY A 238 -7.70 10.08 -2.50
C GLY A 238 -7.42 10.97 -1.28
N GLY A 239 -6.79 10.43 -0.26
CA GLY A 239 -6.49 11.12 0.98
C GLY A 239 -5.14 10.71 1.53
N ILE A 240 -4.69 11.48 2.50
CA ILE A 240 -3.43 11.28 3.21
C ILE A 240 -3.75 10.95 4.65
N PHE A 241 -3.24 9.81 5.13
CA PHE A 241 -3.47 9.33 6.48
C PHE A 241 -2.15 9.22 7.24
N PHE A 242 -2.07 9.94 8.37
CA PHE A 242 -0.94 9.84 9.29
C PHE A 242 -1.22 8.75 10.31
N SER A 243 -0.33 7.76 10.39
CA SER A 243 -0.58 6.59 11.21
C SER A 243 -0.58 6.93 12.71
N PRO A 244 -1.52 6.40 13.51
CA PRO A 244 -1.65 6.74 14.91
C PRO A 244 -0.45 6.23 15.72
N LYS A 245 0.26 7.11 16.42
CA LYS A 245 1.43 6.77 17.25
C LYS A 245 1.16 5.66 18.28
N ALA A 246 -0.07 5.59 18.80
CA ALA A 246 -0.47 4.61 19.81
C ALA A 246 -0.26 3.15 19.38
N VAL A 247 -0.38 2.82 18.08
CA VAL A 247 -0.18 1.43 17.60
C VAL A 247 1.30 1.04 17.64
N PHE A 248 2.21 1.98 17.38
CA PHE A 248 3.65 1.79 17.49
C PHE A 248 4.08 1.69 18.96
N ASP A 249 3.60 2.59 19.81
CA ASP A 249 3.96 2.58 21.24
C ASP A 249 3.48 1.29 21.94
N SER A 250 2.28 0.81 21.60
CA SER A 250 1.75 -0.46 22.13
C SER A 250 2.57 -1.67 21.69
N ALA A 251 2.98 -1.70 20.42
CA ALA A 251 3.84 -2.76 19.89
C ALA A 251 5.22 -2.76 20.56
N TRP A 252 5.82 -1.58 20.74
CA TRP A 252 7.11 -1.43 21.40
C TRP A 252 7.08 -1.92 22.85
N ALA A 253 6.10 -1.47 23.63
CA ALA A 253 5.95 -1.87 25.03
C ALA A 253 5.81 -3.40 25.18
N LYS A 254 5.10 -4.05 24.25
CA LYS A 254 4.99 -5.52 24.24
C LYS A 254 6.33 -6.19 23.91
N LEU A 255 7.07 -5.69 22.91
CA LEU A 255 8.39 -6.21 22.57
C LEU A 255 9.37 -6.07 23.74
N GLU A 256 9.43 -4.91 24.37
CA GLU A 256 10.27 -4.68 25.57
C GLU A 256 9.91 -5.69 26.67
N SER A 257 8.62 -5.85 27.00
CA SER A 257 8.22 -6.79 28.04
C SER A 257 8.62 -8.25 27.76
N GLN A 258 8.70 -8.64 26.48
CA GLN A 258 8.95 -10.02 26.07
C GLN A 258 10.45 -10.31 25.89
N TYR A 259 11.24 -9.31 25.49
CA TYR A 259 12.65 -9.46 25.15
C TYR A 259 13.60 -8.70 26.09
N ALA A 260 13.12 -8.02 27.13
CA ALA A 260 13.96 -7.35 28.15
C ALA A 260 14.82 -8.30 29.02
N THR A 261 14.74 -9.61 28.80
CA THR A 261 15.48 -10.64 29.55
C THR A 261 16.32 -11.59 28.67
N ALA A 262 16.46 -11.28 27.38
CA ALA A 262 17.29 -12.05 26.45
C ALA A 262 18.68 -11.42 26.27
#